data_AF-A0A2K0TJC4-F1
#
_entry.id   AF-A0A2K0TJC4-F1
#
_cell.length_a   1.000
_cell.length_b   1.000
_cell.length_c   1.000
_cell.angle_alpha   90.00
_cell.angle_beta   90.00
_cell.angle_gamma   90.00
#
_symmetry.space_group_name_H-M   'P 1'
#
loop_
_entity.id
_entity.type
_entity.pdbx_description
1 polymer ?
#
loop_
_entity_poly.entity_id
_entity_poly.type
_entity_poly.pdbx_seq_one_letter_code
_entity_poly.pdbx_strand_id
1 'polypeptide(L)'
;MNIVKKPPTKTGHKRESERLRQRERRQARRQSKKMTTETESFDTAAKTENLDDCSEMKLDDKSWTMLTLLHIAHSTRSELRELLPESSRLIVDNYLSMKDCEITLTTEEEMVGFAQIKEQEIAYLGRQLSKVNVAKKICHDRMGEFLRQQLSHPKGSKEWSEIQQNDIEPKKQNFRILQTAIKVLPDLIATAKARHQSVSQKLNLRRQEMQEEKEKQNLEMKLEELSNKLENYDLWQRCVAPASDTFFHLSTMREAVRKQMDKLGQRE
;
A
#
# COMPACT_ATOMS: atom_id res chain seq x y z
N MET A 1 -29.35 51.57 47.81
CA MET A 1 -28.70 50.23 47.69
C MET A 1 -29.60 49.37 46.82
N ASN A 2 -29.23 48.71 45.73
CA ASN A 2 -27.95 48.42 45.08
C ASN A 2 -28.16 48.57 43.55
N ILE A 3 -27.32 49.38 42.89
CA ILE A 3 -27.32 49.46 41.43
C ILE A 3 -26.59 48.22 40.91
N VAL A 4 -27.35 47.21 40.49
CA VAL A 4 -26.81 46.02 39.81
C VAL A 4 -26.33 46.44 38.43
N LYS A 5 -25.02 46.66 38.29
CA LYS A 5 -24.37 46.90 36.99
C LYS A 5 -24.49 45.64 36.14
N LYS A 6 -25.30 45.68 35.07
CA LYS A 6 -25.35 44.62 34.05
C LYS A 6 -23.94 44.47 33.41
N PRO A 7 -23.46 43.25 33.20
CA PRO A 7 -22.16 43.03 32.56
C PRO A 7 -22.20 43.52 31.10
N PRO A 8 -21.14 44.15 30.60
CA PRO A 8 -21.10 44.66 29.24
C PRO A 8 -21.20 43.50 28.25
N THR A 9 -22.12 43.62 27.28
CA THR A 9 -22.28 42.71 26.16
C THR A 9 -21.00 42.71 25.33
N LYS A 10 -20.22 41.62 25.42
CA LYS A 10 -19.03 41.41 24.57
C LYS A 10 -19.49 41.37 23.10
N THR A 11 -19.03 42.32 22.29
CA THR A 11 -19.22 42.32 20.83
C THR A 11 -18.67 41.03 20.21
N GLY A 12 -19.26 40.57 19.09
CA GLY A 12 -18.91 39.30 18.43
C GLY A 12 -17.40 39.09 18.23
N HIS A 13 -16.68 40.18 17.96
CA HIS A 13 -15.22 40.16 17.77
C HIS A 13 -14.42 39.77 19.02
N LYS A 14 -14.86 40.18 20.23
CA LYS A 14 -14.24 39.76 21.51
C LYS A 14 -14.55 38.31 21.86
N ARG A 15 -15.70 37.79 21.42
CA ARG A 15 -16.10 36.39 21.62
C ARG A 15 -15.33 35.45 20.68
N GLU A 16 -15.05 35.91 19.47
CA GLU A 16 -14.29 35.16 18.46
C GLU A 16 -12.79 35.10 18.77
N SER A 17 -12.20 36.20 19.26
CA SER A 17 -10.79 36.21 19.69
C SER A 17 -10.54 35.33 20.92
N GLU A 18 -11.49 35.27 21.86
CA GLU A 18 -11.43 34.37 23.01
C GLU A 18 -11.58 32.89 22.60
N ARG A 19 -12.39 32.62 21.56
CA ARG A 19 -12.51 31.29 20.93
C ARG A 19 -11.21 30.84 20.25
N LEU A 20 -10.53 31.73 19.52
CA LEU A 20 -9.25 31.45 18.87
C LEU A 20 -8.15 31.16 19.90
N ARG A 21 -8.03 31.98 20.95
CA ARG A 21 -7.08 31.76 22.05
C ARG A 21 -7.30 30.42 22.77
N GLN A 22 -8.56 30.00 22.96
CA GLN A 22 -8.84 28.67 23.51
C GLN A 22 -8.44 27.53 22.58
N ARG A 23 -8.58 27.70 21.25
CA ARG A 23 -8.15 26.72 20.24
C ARG A 23 -6.62 26.56 20.25
N GLU A 24 -5.88 27.67 20.27
CA GLU A 24 -4.42 27.67 20.35
C GLU A 24 -3.91 27.00 21.62
N ARG A 25 -4.50 27.32 22.79
CA ARG A 25 -4.15 26.67 24.06
C ARG A 25 -4.39 25.15 24.04
N ARG A 26 -5.44 24.68 23.37
CA ARG A 26 -5.73 23.24 23.21
C ARG A 26 -4.73 22.57 22.26
N GLN A 27 -4.25 23.29 21.24
CA GLN A 27 -3.28 22.78 20.27
C GLN A 27 -1.87 22.70 20.88
N ALA A 28 -1.46 23.73 21.64
CA ALA A 28 -0.20 23.73 22.39
C ALA A 28 -0.14 22.58 23.43
N ARG A 29 -1.24 22.33 24.16
CA ARG A 29 -1.32 21.18 25.10
C ARG A 29 -1.24 19.81 24.41
N ARG A 30 -1.71 19.68 23.17
CA ARG A 30 -1.58 18.44 22.39
C ARG A 30 -0.15 18.23 21.91
N GLN A 31 0.52 19.30 21.50
CA GLN A 31 1.93 19.25 21.11
C GLN A 31 2.85 18.96 22.31
N SER A 32 2.59 19.57 23.47
CA SER A 32 3.38 19.29 24.68
C SER A 32 3.21 17.85 25.17
N LYS A 33 2.01 17.28 25.04
CA LYS A 33 1.74 15.89 25.44
C LYS A 33 2.39 14.87 24.50
N LYS A 34 2.62 15.24 23.23
CA LYS A 34 3.33 14.43 22.24
C LYS A 34 4.85 14.43 22.52
N MET A 35 5.41 15.57 22.92
CA MET A 35 6.82 15.68 23.34
C MET A 35 7.16 14.90 24.62
N THR A 36 6.22 14.71 25.56
CA THR A 36 6.51 13.98 26.81
C THR A 36 6.27 12.47 26.72
N THR A 37 5.78 11.93 25.60
CA THR A 37 5.57 10.47 25.42
C THR A 37 6.67 9.80 24.59
N GLU A 38 7.66 10.55 24.10
CA GLU A 38 8.73 10.04 23.23
C GLU A 38 10.08 9.83 23.96
N THR A 39 10.15 10.03 25.29
CA THR A 39 11.40 9.91 26.08
C THR A 39 11.47 8.68 27.01
N GLU A 40 10.61 7.68 26.85
CA GLU A 40 10.71 6.41 27.60
C GLU A 40 10.42 5.19 26.70
N SER A 41 11.35 4.85 25.81
CA SER A 41 11.41 3.53 25.17
C SER A 41 12.80 3.35 24.55
N PHE A 42 13.63 2.57 25.24
CA PHE A 42 15.00 2.22 24.88
C PHE A 42 15.10 1.39 23.58
N ASP A 43 16.10 1.78 22.77
CA ASP A 43 16.95 1.01 21.85
C ASP A 43 16.44 -0.30 21.22
N THR A 44 16.23 -0.28 19.90
CA THR A 44 17.09 -1.05 18.96
C THR A 44 16.88 -0.65 17.50
N ALA A 45 17.93 -0.07 16.92
CA ALA A 45 18.37 -0.16 15.53
C ALA A 45 17.33 -0.12 14.38
N ALA A 46 16.98 1.09 13.94
CA ALA A 46 17.06 1.47 12.53
C ALA A 46 17.04 3.00 12.45
N LYS A 47 17.99 3.59 11.72
CA LYS A 47 18.07 5.02 11.45
C LYS A 47 16.76 5.54 10.85
N THR A 48 15.85 6.02 11.69
CA THR A 48 14.82 6.97 11.32
C THR A 48 15.48 8.34 11.36
N GLU A 49 15.98 8.77 10.20
CA GLU A 49 16.10 10.18 9.90
C GLU A 49 14.70 10.79 10.00
N ASN A 50 14.34 11.26 11.20
CA ASN A 50 13.29 12.22 11.41
C ASN A 50 13.78 13.54 10.81
N LEU A 51 13.71 13.64 9.48
CA LEU A 51 13.72 14.93 8.82
C LEU A 51 12.38 15.59 9.09
N ASP A 52 12.50 16.81 9.59
CA ASP A 52 11.51 17.88 9.63
C ASP A 52 10.93 18.12 8.22
N ASP A 53 10.00 17.26 7.77
CA ASP A 53 9.55 17.20 6.37
C ASP A 53 8.30 18.08 6.10
N CYS A 54 8.34 19.32 6.60
CA CYS A 54 7.43 20.41 6.20
C CYS A 54 8.11 21.43 5.27
N SER A 55 9.25 21.05 4.67
CA SER A 55 9.96 21.84 3.66
C SER A 55 9.53 21.39 2.26
N GLU A 56 8.78 22.23 1.55
CA GLU A 56 8.53 22.19 0.09
C GLU A 56 8.41 20.79 -0.57
N MET A 57 7.21 20.19 -0.56
CA MET A 57 6.87 19.11 -1.50
C MET A 57 6.80 19.63 -2.95
N LYS A 58 7.95 20.00 -3.52
CA LYS A 58 8.11 20.17 -4.96
C LYS A 58 8.03 18.78 -5.60
N LEU A 59 7.22 18.65 -6.65
CA LEU A 59 7.30 17.49 -7.53
C LEU A 59 8.72 17.46 -8.09
N ASP A 60 9.44 16.36 -7.87
CA ASP A 60 10.76 16.15 -8.46
C ASP A 60 10.62 15.89 -9.97
N ASP A 61 11.72 16.00 -10.70
CA ASP A 61 11.73 15.84 -12.17
C ASP A 61 11.22 14.47 -12.59
N LYS A 62 11.48 13.43 -11.79
CA LYS A 62 10.99 12.08 -12.03
C LYS A 62 9.47 12.00 -11.92
N SER A 63 8.89 12.58 -10.87
CA SER A 63 7.44 12.66 -10.70
C SER A 63 6.82 13.46 -11.84
N TRP A 64 7.42 14.61 -12.21
CA TRP A 64 6.93 15.40 -13.35
C TRP A 64 6.97 14.64 -14.67
N THR A 65 8.05 13.91 -14.93
CA THR A 65 8.18 13.06 -16.11
C THR A 65 7.08 12.01 -16.14
N MET A 66 6.88 11.28 -15.03
CA MET A 66 5.82 10.28 -14.92
C MET A 66 4.42 10.87 -15.15
N LEU A 67 4.11 12.02 -14.55
CA LEU A 67 2.82 12.69 -14.72
C LEU A 67 2.59 13.16 -16.17
N THR A 68 3.66 13.61 -16.83
CA THR A 68 3.60 14.03 -18.24
C THR A 68 3.34 12.85 -19.15
N LEU A 69 4.06 11.73 -18.96
CA LEU A 69 3.83 10.50 -19.71
C LEU A 69 2.41 9.96 -19.48
N LEU A 70 1.91 10.03 -18.24
CA LEU A 70 0.55 9.65 -17.91
C LEU A 70 -0.48 10.56 -18.60
N HIS A 71 -0.23 11.87 -18.63
CA HIS A 71 -1.08 12.80 -19.38
C HIS A 71 -1.13 12.47 -20.87
N ILE A 72 0.01 12.16 -21.49
CA ILE A 72 0.10 11.80 -22.91
C ILE A 72 -0.57 10.45 -23.18
N ALA A 73 -0.41 9.47 -22.30
CA ALA A 73 -1.05 8.17 -22.41
C ALA A 73 -2.59 8.29 -22.42
N HIS A 74 -3.14 9.19 -21.61
CA HIS A 74 -4.58 9.40 -21.45
C HIS A 74 -5.13 10.64 -22.21
N SER A 75 -4.32 11.26 -23.07
CA SER A 75 -4.73 12.40 -23.88
C SER A 75 -5.58 11.96 -25.06
N THR A 76 -6.55 12.80 -25.46
CA THR A 76 -7.31 12.63 -26.70
C THR A 76 -6.49 12.98 -27.95
N ARG A 77 -5.32 13.60 -27.76
CA ARG A 77 -4.40 14.03 -28.82
C ARG A 77 -3.30 12.98 -29.01
N SER A 78 -3.53 12.03 -29.92
CA SER A 78 -2.59 10.94 -30.20
C SER A 78 -1.26 11.44 -30.77
N GLU A 79 -1.26 12.57 -31.46
CA GLU A 79 -0.07 13.20 -32.04
C GLU A 79 0.99 13.57 -30.99
N LEU A 80 0.59 13.77 -29.72
CA LEU A 80 1.53 14.06 -28.63
C LEU A 80 2.50 12.89 -28.36
N ARG A 81 2.10 11.65 -28.69
CA ARG A 81 2.95 10.46 -28.54
C ARG A 81 4.05 10.41 -29.60
N GLU A 82 3.75 10.86 -30.81
CA GLU A 82 4.69 10.93 -31.92
C GLU A 82 5.78 11.99 -31.70
N LEU A 83 5.49 13.01 -30.87
CA LEU A 83 6.44 14.04 -30.49
C LEU A 83 7.39 13.61 -29.35
N LEU A 84 7.14 12.47 -28.70
CA LEU A 84 8.01 11.97 -27.65
C LEU A 84 9.30 11.37 -28.23
N PRO A 85 10.43 11.49 -27.50
CA PRO A 85 11.62 10.68 -27.78
C PRO A 85 11.28 9.19 -27.77
N GLU A 86 11.99 8.41 -28.58
CA GLU A 86 11.73 6.98 -28.78
C GLU A 86 11.65 6.20 -27.46
N SER A 87 12.59 6.45 -26.53
CA SER A 87 12.61 5.81 -25.21
C SER A 87 11.35 6.10 -24.38
N SER A 88 10.83 7.32 -24.45
CA SER A 88 9.63 7.74 -23.72
C SER A 88 8.35 7.22 -24.38
N ARG A 89 8.34 7.16 -25.71
CA ARG A 89 7.23 6.59 -26.48
C ARG A 89 7.05 5.11 -26.16
N LEU A 90 8.16 4.35 -26.15
CA LEU A 90 8.16 2.93 -25.81
C LEU A 90 7.62 2.66 -24.39
N ILE A 91 7.91 3.55 -23.43
CA ILE A 91 7.33 3.45 -22.07
C ILE A 91 5.81 3.59 -22.11
N VAL A 92 5.28 4.57 -22.86
CA VAL A 92 3.83 4.80 -22.98
C VAL A 92 3.15 3.64 -23.70
N ASP A 93 3.75 3.15 -24.77
CA ASP A 93 3.19 2.04 -25.56
C ASP A 93 3.20 0.73 -24.75
N ASN A 94 4.27 0.46 -24.01
CA ASN A 94 4.33 -0.65 -23.07
C ASN A 94 3.27 -0.51 -21.96
N TYR A 95 3.08 0.69 -21.41
CA TYR A 95 2.05 0.93 -20.40
C TYR A 95 0.65 0.65 -20.95
N LEU A 96 0.34 1.12 -22.17
CA LEU A 96 -0.97 0.95 -22.79
C LEU A 96 -1.25 -0.49 -23.19
N SER A 97 -0.25 -1.20 -23.71
CA SER A 97 -0.39 -2.63 -24.06
C SER A 97 -0.52 -3.51 -22.82
N MET A 98 0.21 -3.22 -21.74
CA MET A 98 0.22 -4.02 -20.51
C MET A 98 -0.92 -3.68 -19.53
N LYS A 99 -1.71 -2.64 -19.82
CA LYS A 99 -2.80 -2.20 -18.93
C LYS A 99 -3.80 -3.34 -18.68
N ASP A 100 -4.12 -4.09 -19.72
CA ASP A 100 -5.15 -5.13 -19.73
C ASP A 100 -4.59 -6.56 -19.82
N CYS A 101 -3.25 -6.72 -19.78
CA CYS A 101 -2.64 -8.05 -19.79
C CYS A 101 -2.94 -8.82 -18.50
N GLU A 102 -3.33 -10.08 -18.65
CA GLU A 102 -3.46 -11.01 -17.53
C GLU A 102 -2.06 -11.41 -17.02
N ILE A 103 -1.87 -11.32 -15.70
CA ILE A 103 -0.60 -11.66 -15.06
C ILE A 103 -0.73 -13.07 -14.50
N THR A 104 -0.02 -14.02 -15.11
CA THR A 104 0.08 -15.40 -14.65
C THR A 104 1.26 -15.53 -13.68
N LEU A 105 0.96 -15.82 -12.40
CA LEU A 105 1.96 -16.11 -11.36
C LEU A 105 1.84 -17.59 -11.01
N THR A 106 2.95 -18.32 -11.09
CA THR A 106 2.96 -19.78 -10.97
C THR A 106 3.56 -20.28 -9.66
N THR A 107 4.54 -19.56 -9.11
CA THR A 107 5.23 -19.95 -7.89
C THR A 107 4.84 -19.08 -6.69
N GLU A 108 4.99 -19.60 -5.47
CA GLU A 108 4.78 -18.80 -4.26
C GLU A 108 5.76 -17.61 -4.21
N GLU A 109 7.02 -17.82 -4.60
CA GLU A 109 8.04 -16.78 -4.62
C GLU A 109 7.66 -15.63 -5.57
N GLU A 110 7.15 -15.95 -6.76
CA GLU A 110 6.60 -14.97 -7.71
C GLU A 110 5.43 -14.20 -7.10
N MET A 111 4.51 -14.88 -6.42
CA MET A 111 3.36 -14.25 -5.78
C MET A 111 3.78 -13.31 -4.64
N VAL A 112 4.73 -13.73 -3.80
CA VAL A 112 5.29 -12.91 -2.71
C VAL A 112 5.98 -11.67 -3.30
N GLY A 113 6.88 -11.86 -4.27
CA GLY A 113 7.61 -10.76 -4.90
C GLY A 113 6.69 -9.77 -5.59
N PHE A 114 5.70 -10.26 -6.34
CA PHE A 114 4.73 -9.42 -7.01
C PHE A 114 3.83 -8.66 -6.03
N ALA A 115 3.41 -9.28 -4.92
CA ALA A 115 2.65 -8.60 -3.88
C ALA A 115 3.47 -7.44 -3.27
N GLN A 116 4.74 -7.66 -2.95
CA GLN A 116 5.63 -6.60 -2.45
C GLN A 116 5.79 -5.45 -3.44
N ILE A 117 5.98 -5.76 -4.74
CA ILE A 117 6.05 -4.75 -5.80
C ILE A 117 4.76 -3.92 -5.83
N LYS A 118 3.60 -4.58 -5.76
CA LYS A 118 2.31 -3.89 -5.77
C LYS A 118 2.10 -3.03 -4.52
N GLU A 119 2.53 -3.48 -3.35
CA GLU A 119 2.48 -2.69 -2.12
C GLU A 119 3.33 -1.41 -2.23
N GLN A 120 4.55 -1.53 -2.74
CA GLN A 120 5.44 -0.39 -2.99
C GLN A 120 4.84 0.57 -4.03
N GLU A 121 4.25 0.03 -5.10
CA GLU A 121 3.56 0.81 -6.13
C GLU A 121 2.37 1.59 -5.54
N ILE A 122 1.53 0.96 -4.73
CA ILE A 122 0.39 1.61 -4.06
C ILE A 122 0.89 2.77 -3.18
N ALA A 123 1.93 2.55 -2.39
CA ALA A 123 2.53 3.58 -1.53
C ALA A 123 3.14 4.73 -2.37
N TYR A 124 3.81 4.41 -3.46
CA TYR A 124 4.36 5.39 -4.40
C TYR A 124 3.23 6.24 -5.02
N LEU A 125 2.24 5.61 -5.65
CA LEU A 125 1.11 6.31 -6.28
C LEU A 125 0.31 7.15 -5.28
N GLY A 126 0.12 6.65 -4.04
CA GLY A 126 -0.53 7.40 -2.96
C GLY A 126 0.24 8.68 -2.60
N ARG A 127 1.58 8.59 -2.47
CA ARG A 127 2.43 9.77 -2.25
C ARG A 127 2.34 10.75 -3.43
N GLN A 128 2.33 10.26 -4.66
CA GLN A 128 2.22 11.10 -5.85
C GLN A 128 0.88 11.83 -5.92
N LEU A 129 -0.23 11.17 -5.61
CA LEU A 129 -1.54 11.81 -5.56
C LEU A 129 -1.59 12.96 -4.55
N SER A 130 -0.97 12.78 -3.37
CA SER A 130 -0.86 13.85 -2.38
C SER A 130 -0.07 15.05 -2.93
N LYS A 131 1.11 14.81 -3.52
CA LYS A 131 1.96 15.85 -4.14
C LYS A 131 1.24 16.59 -5.26
N VAL A 132 0.53 15.87 -6.13
CA VAL A 132 -0.21 16.43 -7.26
C VAL A 132 -1.31 17.38 -6.80
N ASN A 133 -2.04 17.04 -5.72
CA ASN A 133 -3.09 17.91 -5.19
C ASN A 133 -2.52 19.24 -4.67
N VAL A 134 -1.38 19.19 -3.97
CA VAL A 134 -0.68 20.40 -3.50
C VAL A 134 -0.16 21.20 -4.70
N ALA A 135 0.50 20.54 -5.66
CA ALA A 135 1.04 21.18 -6.85
C ALA A 135 -0.04 21.85 -7.71
N LYS A 136 -1.23 21.25 -7.83
CA LYS A 136 -2.38 21.83 -8.54
C LYS A 136 -2.81 23.15 -7.93
N LYS A 137 -2.90 23.21 -6.59
CA LYS A 137 -3.25 24.44 -5.88
C LYS A 137 -2.20 25.52 -6.13
N ILE A 138 -0.93 25.20 -5.96
CA ILE A 138 0.18 26.15 -6.21
C ILE A 138 0.16 26.64 -7.67
N CYS A 139 -0.06 25.74 -8.62
CA CYS A 139 -0.13 26.09 -10.04
C CYS A 139 -1.31 27.03 -10.35
N HIS A 140 -2.47 26.78 -9.74
CA HIS A 140 -3.64 27.64 -9.85
C HIS A 140 -3.38 29.04 -9.27
N ASP A 141 -2.81 29.12 -8.08
CA ASP A 141 -2.55 30.39 -7.39
C ASP A 141 -1.54 31.25 -8.16
N ARG A 142 -0.43 30.64 -8.64
CA ARG A 142 0.56 31.31 -9.49
C ARG A 142 -0.02 31.77 -10.83
N MET A 143 -0.89 30.96 -11.45
CA MET A 143 -1.55 31.36 -12.69
C MET A 143 -2.44 32.59 -12.46
N GLY A 144 -3.10 32.70 -11.31
CA GLY A 144 -3.83 33.90 -10.91
C GLY A 144 -2.94 35.14 -10.72
N GLU A 145 -1.72 34.97 -10.20
CA GLU A 145 -0.73 36.05 -10.09
C GLU A 145 -0.28 36.54 -11.46
N PHE A 146 0.11 35.64 -12.36
CA PHE A 146 0.53 36.01 -13.72
C PHE A 146 -0.59 36.67 -14.52
N LEU A 147 -1.84 36.21 -14.36
CA LEU A 147 -3.00 36.86 -14.99
C LEU A 147 -3.19 38.28 -14.45
N ARG A 148 -3.04 38.51 -13.15
CA ARG A 148 -3.10 39.87 -12.57
C ARG A 148 -1.97 40.76 -13.08
N GLN A 149 -0.76 40.23 -13.19
CA GLN A 149 0.39 40.94 -13.76
C GLN A 149 0.19 41.25 -15.25
N GLN A 150 -0.36 40.31 -16.01
CA GLN A 150 -0.67 40.54 -17.41
C GLN A 150 -1.72 41.66 -17.59
N LEU A 151 -2.71 41.74 -16.70
CA LEU A 151 -3.74 42.80 -16.72
C LEU A 151 -3.19 44.20 -16.41
N SER A 152 -1.99 44.32 -15.82
CA SER A 152 -1.35 45.64 -15.65
C SER A 152 -0.69 46.18 -16.93
N HIS A 153 -0.64 45.39 -18.00
CA HIS A 153 -0.07 45.80 -19.28
C HIS A 153 -1.16 45.89 -20.36
N PRO A 154 -1.08 46.85 -21.30
CA PRO A 154 -2.00 46.92 -22.43
C PRO A 154 -1.97 45.63 -23.26
N LYS A 155 -3.15 45.13 -23.62
CA LYS A 155 -3.26 43.93 -24.45
C LYS A 155 -2.51 44.11 -25.77
N GLY A 156 -1.62 43.18 -26.07
CA GLY A 156 -0.79 43.22 -27.29
C GLY A 156 0.53 43.97 -27.13
N SER A 157 0.83 44.55 -25.96
CA SER A 157 2.18 45.04 -25.68
C SER A 157 3.19 43.88 -25.66
N LYS A 158 4.48 44.22 -25.74
CA LYS A 158 5.57 43.25 -25.68
C LYS A 158 5.55 42.51 -24.33
N GLU A 159 5.43 43.24 -23.24
CA GLU A 159 5.37 42.70 -21.88
C GLU A 159 4.13 41.81 -21.68
N TRP A 160 2.98 42.23 -22.21
CA TRP A 160 1.75 41.43 -22.16
C TRP A 160 1.94 40.07 -22.86
N SER A 161 2.61 40.09 -24.02
CA SER A 161 2.86 38.91 -24.84
C SER A 161 3.93 37.99 -24.22
N GLU A 162 4.97 38.58 -23.62
CA GLU A 162 6.01 37.85 -22.88
C GLU A 162 5.41 37.10 -21.69
N ILE A 163 4.58 37.76 -20.87
CA ILE A 163 3.89 37.10 -19.74
C ILE A 163 2.97 35.98 -20.26
N GLN A 164 2.26 36.20 -21.37
CA GLN A 164 1.41 35.16 -21.97
C GLN A 164 2.20 33.91 -22.33
N GLN A 165 3.29 34.08 -23.08
CA GLN A 165 4.03 32.98 -23.69
C GLN A 165 4.97 32.29 -22.70
N ASN A 166 5.63 33.04 -21.83
CA ASN A 166 6.68 32.51 -20.96
C ASN A 166 6.14 32.05 -19.60
N ASP A 167 5.09 32.68 -19.08
CA ASP A 167 4.58 32.39 -17.74
C ASP A 167 3.22 31.67 -17.79
N ILE A 168 2.25 32.20 -18.54
CA ILE A 168 0.87 31.70 -18.51
C ILE A 168 0.72 30.38 -19.28
N GLU A 169 1.14 30.31 -20.54
CA GLU A 169 0.96 29.09 -21.36
C GLU A 169 1.65 27.85 -20.76
N PRO A 170 2.91 27.91 -20.28
CA PRO A 170 3.54 26.77 -19.63
C PRO A 170 2.78 26.32 -18.37
N LYS A 171 2.24 27.27 -17.58
CA LYS A 171 1.43 26.94 -16.39
C LYS A 171 0.07 26.34 -16.76
N LYS A 172 -0.57 26.80 -17.83
CA LYS A 172 -1.79 26.17 -18.36
C LYS A 172 -1.51 24.72 -18.74
N GLN A 173 -0.40 24.44 -19.41
CA GLN A 173 -0.02 23.08 -19.77
C GLN A 173 0.22 22.21 -18.53
N ASN A 174 1.00 22.70 -17.56
CA ASN A 174 1.22 22.01 -16.29
C ASN A 174 -0.09 21.74 -15.55
N PHE A 175 -1.03 22.70 -15.56
CA PHE A 175 -2.33 22.52 -14.94
C PHE A 175 -3.15 21.42 -15.61
N ARG A 176 -3.11 21.29 -16.95
CA ARG A 176 -3.75 20.19 -17.68
C ARG A 176 -3.15 18.83 -17.32
N ILE A 177 -1.83 18.74 -17.22
CA ILE A 177 -1.12 17.53 -16.80
C ILE A 177 -1.59 17.13 -15.39
N LEU A 178 -1.57 18.07 -14.44
CA LEU A 178 -2.01 17.83 -13.06
C LEU A 178 -3.48 17.44 -12.98
N GLN A 179 -4.37 18.07 -13.77
CA GLN A 179 -5.78 17.69 -13.84
C GLN A 179 -5.96 16.25 -14.31
N THR A 180 -5.19 15.82 -15.30
CA THR A 180 -5.24 14.45 -15.82
C THR A 180 -4.79 13.47 -14.75
N ALA A 181 -3.66 13.76 -14.08
CA ALA A 181 -3.15 12.93 -13.00
C ALA A 181 -4.14 12.79 -11.83
N ILE A 182 -4.83 13.87 -11.43
CA ILE A 182 -5.83 13.81 -10.35
C ILE A 182 -7.00 12.88 -10.71
N LYS A 183 -7.35 12.79 -11.99
CA LYS A 183 -8.40 11.89 -12.45
C LYS A 183 -7.91 10.44 -12.51
N VAL A 184 -6.70 10.22 -13.03
CA VAL A 184 -6.19 8.87 -13.36
C VAL A 184 -5.53 8.17 -12.16
N LEU A 185 -4.78 8.88 -11.32
CA LEU A 185 -4.05 8.27 -10.19
C LEU A 185 -4.95 7.50 -9.22
N PRO A 186 -6.16 7.98 -8.84
CA PRO A 186 -7.06 7.21 -7.99
C PRO A 186 -7.43 5.85 -8.59
N ASP A 187 -7.71 5.80 -9.89
CA ASP A 187 -8.07 4.56 -10.60
C ASP A 187 -6.89 3.59 -10.67
N LEU A 188 -5.67 4.11 -10.89
CA LEU A 188 -4.45 3.30 -10.85
C LEU A 188 -4.19 2.72 -9.46
N ILE A 189 -4.40 3.51 -8.40
CA ILE A 189 -4.27 3.03 -7.02
C ILE A 189 -5.31 1.93 -6.74
N ALA A 190 -6.56 2.12 -7.17
CA ALA A 190 -7.62 1.14 -7.01
C ALA A 190 -7.28 -0.17 -7.74
N THR A 191 -6.81 -0.07 -8.97
CA THR A 191 -6.38 -1.23 -9.79
C THR A 191 -5.21 -1.96 -9.13
N ALA A 192 -4.21 -1.23 -8.64
CA ALA A 192 -3.06 -1.83 -7.95
C ALA A 192 -3.48 -2.54 -6.66
N LYS A 193 -4.38 -1.94 -5.87
CA LYS A 193 -4.96 -2.56 -4.66
C LYS A 193 -5.73 -3.84 -4.98
N ALA A 194 -6.56 -3.83 -6.01
CA ALA A 194 -7.31 -5.00 -6.45
C ALA A 194 -6.37 -6.15 -6.85
N ARG A 195 -5.31 -5.84 -7.63
CA ARG A 195 -4.29 -6.83 -8.00
C ARG A 195 -3.55 -7.37 -6.77
N HIS A 196 -3.13 -6.50 -5.85
CA HIS A 196 -2.49 -6.91 -4.61
C HIS A 196 -3.38 -7.87 -3.80
N GLN A 197 -4.64 -7.50 -3.56
CA GLN A 197 -5.58 -8.32 -2.80
C GLN A 197 -5.81 -9.69 -3.46
N SER A 198 -5.99 -9.72 -4.79
CA SER A 198 -6.15 -10.97 -5.54
C SER A 198 -4.95 -11.90 -5.37
N VAL A 199 -3.73 -11.36 -5.43
CA VAL A 199 -2.50 -12.13 -5.26
C VAL A 199 -2.33 -12.61 -3.83
N SER A 200 -2.60 -11.76 -2.83
CA SER A 200 -2.56 -12.15 -1.42
C SER A 200 -3.56 -13.28 -1.11
N GLN A 201 -4.75 -13.26 -1.71
CA GLN A 201 -5.72 -14.34 -1.57
C GLN A 201 -5.22 -15.65 -2.18
N LYS A 202 -4.69 -15.62 -3.42
CA LYS A 202 -4.10 -16.79 -4.07
C LYS A 202 -2.95 -17.38 -3.25
N LEU A 203 -2.10 -16.52 -2.70
CA LEU A 203 -0.97 -16.93 -1.87
C LEU A 203 -1.43 -17.59 -0.55
N ASN A 204 -2.46 -17.05 0.11
CA ASN A 204 -3.02 -17.68 1.30
C ASN A 204 -3.62 -19.07 1.00
N LEU A 205 -4.35 -19.20 -0.11
CA LEU A 205 -4.88 -20.49 -0.56
C LEU A 205 -3.74 -21.48 -0.81
N ARG A 206 -2.70 -21.05 -1.53
CA ARG A 206 -1.56 -21.94 -1.83
C ARG A 206 -0.83 -22.41 -0.58
N ARG A 207 -0.68 -21.54 0.42
CA ARG A 207 -0.09 -21.91 1.71
C ARG A 207 -0.95 -22.91 2.48
N GLN A 208 -2.27 -22.75 2.42
CA GLN A 208 -3.19 -23.70 3.03
C GLN A 208 -3.10 -25.07 2.34
N GLU A 209 -3.12 -25.11 1.01
CA GLU A 209 -2.94 -26.36 0.23
C GLU A 209 -1.62 -27.07 0.57
N MET A 210 -0.50 -26.33 0.64
CA MET A 210 0.79 -26.92 1.02
C MET A 210 0.82 -27.43 2.46
N GLN A 211 0.06 -26.80 3.37
CA GLN A 211 -0.05 -27.26 4.75
C GLN A 211 -0.87 -28.54 4.83
N GLU A 212 -2.01 -28.59 4.13
CA GLU A 212 -2.86 -29.79 4.03
C GLU A 212 -2.09 -30.97 3.40
N GLU A 213 -1.29 -30.71 2.36
CA GLU A 213 -0.45 -31.72 1.71
C GLU A 213 0.63 -32.29 2.66
N LYS A 214 1.29 -31.42 3.45
CA LYS A 214 2.25 -31.86 4.47
C LYS A 214 1.61 -32.67 5.58
N GLU A 215 0.41 -32.29 6.01
CA GLU A 215 -0.35 -33.02 7.02
C GLU A 215 -0.72 -34.41 6.50
N LYS A 216 -1.19 -34.50 5.25
CA LYS A 216 -1.47 -35.77 4.58
C LYS A 216 -0.22 -36.66 4.48
N GLN A 217 0.91 -36.13 4.01
CA GLN A 217 2.17 -36.88 3.92
C GLN A 217 2.64 -37.39 5.29
N ASN A 218 2.49 -36.58 6.35
CA ASN A 218 2.83 -36.99 7.72
C ASN A 218 1.90 -38.09 8.24
N LEU A 219 0.61 -38.05 7.89
CA LEU A 219 -0.34 -39.12 8.21
C LEU A 219 0.00 -40.42 7.49
N GLU A 220 0.30 -40.35 6.19
CA GLU A 220 0.72 -41.51 5.38
C GLU A 220 1.97 -42.17 5.97
N MET A 221 2.99 -41.37 6.32
CA MET A 221 4.22 -41.87 6.95
C MET A 221 3.96 -42.56 8.30
N LYS A 222 3.08 -41.99 9.14
CA LYS A 222 2.69 -42.60 10.43
C LYS A 222 1.94 -43.92 10.24
N LEU A 223 1.07 -44.00 9.24
CA LEU A 223 0.35 -45.23 8.92
C LEU A 223 1.32 -46.32 8.45
N GLU A 224 2.29 -45.96 7.61
CA GLU A 224 3.36 -46.86 7.18
C GLU A 224 4.20 -47.37 8.36
N GLU A 225 4.62 -46.49 9.27
CA GLU A 225 5.36 -46.87 10.48
C GLU A 225 4.57 -47.83 11.38
N LEU A 226 3.27 -47.57 11.59
CA LEU A 226 2.42 -48.44 12.39
C LEU A 226 2.16 -49.79 11.71
N SER A 227 2.00 -49.79 10.39
CA SER A 227 1.89 -51.00 9.58
C SER A 227 3.14 -51.88 9.76
N ASN A 228 4.34 -51.29 9.63
CA ASN A 228 5.60 -51.99 9.84
C ASN A 228 5.75 -52.55 11.26
N LYS A 229 5.28 -51.81 12.29
CA LYS A 229 5.27 -52.32 13.68
C LYS A 229 4.34 -53.52 13.83
N LEU A 230 3.17 -53.48 13.19
CA LEU A 230 2.18 -54.57 13.25
C LEU A 230 2.76 -55.83 12.59
N GLU A 231 3.41 -55.70 11.44
CA GLU A 231 4.10 -56.80 10.76
C GLU A 231 5.23 -57.39 11.63
N ASN A 232 6.05 -56.54 12.26
CA ASN A 232 7.09 -56.98 13.17
C ASN A 232 6.52 -57.75 14.38
N TYR A 233 5.42 -57.28 14.98
CA TYR A 233 4.77 -58.02 16.05
C TYR A 233 4.21 -59.36 15.57
N ASP A 234 3.63 -59.42 14.36
CA ASP A 234 3.17 -60.68 13.76
C ASP A 234 4.34 -61.67 13.54
N LEU A 235 5.50 -61.18 13.11
CA LEU A 235 6.71 -61.99 12.97
C LEU A 235 7.23 -62.48 14.32
N TRP A 236 7.37 -61.59 15.30
CA TRP A 236 7.88 -61.95 16.63
C TRP A 236 6.96 -62.91 17.37
N GLN A 237 5.64 -62.80 17.19
CA GLN A 237 4.68 -63.76 17.75
C GLN A 237 4.87 -65.18 17.23
N ARG A 238 5.28 -65.35 15.96
CA ARG A 238 5.58 -66.67 15.37
C ARG A 238 6.85 -67.30 15.96
N CYS A 239 7.72 -66.50 16.57
CA CYS A 239 9.01 -66.92 17.11
C CYS A 239 8.98 -67.23 18.62
N VAL A 240 7.84 -67.08 19.29
CA VAL A 240 7.71 -67.32 20.75
C VAL A 240 6.75 -68.48 21.02
N ALA A 241 6.94 -69.15 22.16
CA ALA A 241 6.09 -70.26 22.57
C ALA A 241 4.64 -69.79 22.77
N PRO A 242 3.64 -70.53 22.24
CA PRO A 242 2.23 -70.25 22.50
C PRO A 242 1.93 -70.23 24.01
N ALA A 243 1.02 -69.34 24.43
CA ALA A 243 0.61 -69.15 25.83
C ALA A 243 1.73 -68.74 26.82
N SER A 244 2.91 -68.33 26.33
CA SER A 244 3.91 -67.67 27.17
C SER A 244 3.53 -66.23 27.51
N ASP A 245 4.05 -65.70 28.62
CA ASP A 245 3.87 -64.29 29.00
C ASP A 245 4.31 -63.33 27.88
N THR A 246 5.40 -63.67 27.18
CA THR A 246 5.89 -62.91 26.02
C THR A 246 4.88 -62.91 24.87
N PHE A 247 4.23 -64.04 24.60
CA PHE A 247 3.17 -64.12 23.58
C PHE A 247 1.97 -63.23 23.91
N PHE A 248 1.51 -63.24 25.17
CA PHE A 248 0.41 -62.36 25.61
C PHE A 248 0.80 -60.88 25.60
N HIS A 249 2.03 -60.55 25.97
CA HIS A 249 2.55 -59.18 25.89
C HIS A 249 2.58 -58.67 24.44
N LEU A 250 3.12 -59.44 23.50
CA LEU A 250 3.12 -59.10 22.07
C LEU A 250 1.69 -58.95 21.51
N SER A 251 0.75 -59.80 21.96
CA SER A 251 -0.66 -59.71 21.56
C SER A 251 -1.30 -58.40 22.01
N THR A 252 -0.98 -57.97 23.23
CA THR A 252 -1.47 -56.71 23.79
C THR A 252 -0.89 -55.51 23.04
N MET A 253 0.41 -55.52 22.74
CA MET A 253 1.10 -54.47 21.99
C MET A 253 0.57 -54.36 20.55
N ARG A 254 0.35 -55.50 19.89
CA ARG A 254 -0.25 -55.56 18.55
C ARG A 254 -1.65 -54.96 18.52
N GLU A 255 -2.50 -55.33 19.48
CA GLU A 255 -3.86 -54.81 19.58
C GLU A 255 -3.87 -53.29 19.88
N ALA A 256 -2.90 -52.81 20.67
CA ALA A 256 -2.72 -51.38 20.90
C ALA A 256 -2.33 -50.62 19.62
N VAL A 257 -1.43 -51.17 18.80
CA VAL A 257 -1.05 -50.59 17.50
C VAL A 257 -2.20 -50.63 16.50
N ARG A 258 -2.95 -51.74 16.43
CA ARG A 258 -4.16 -51.82 15.58
C ARG A 258 -5.17 -50.74 15.95
N LYS A 259 -5.47 -50.56 17.25
CA LYS A 259 -6.34 -49.48 17.73
C LYS A 259 -5.80 -48.08 17.42
N GLN A 260 -4.48 -47.89 17.35
CA GLN A 260 -3.89 -46.61 16.94
C GLN A 260 -4.05 -46.36 15.44
N MET A 261 -3.88 -47.39 14.60
CA MET A 261 -4.14 -47.31 13.16
C MET A 261 -5.62 -47.01 12.87
N ASP A 262 -6.55 -47.73 13.51
CA ASP A 262 -7.99 -47.52 13.33
C ASP A 262 -8.41 -46.09 13.72
N LYS A 263 -7.82 -45.54 14.79
CA LYS A 263 -8.05 -44.15 15.22
C LYS A 263 -7.50 -43.12 14.24
N LEU A 264 -6.43 -43.44 13.51
CA LEU A 264 -5.87 -42.56 12.49
C LEU A 264 -6.66 -42.68 11.18
N GLY A 265 -7.13 -43.86 10.80
CA GLY A 265 -7.97 -44.09 9.62
C GLY A 265 -9.39 -43.51 9.73
N GLN A 266 -9.92 -43.33 10.95
CA GLN A 266 -11.20 -42.64 11.17
C GLN A 266 -11.12 -41.10 11.10
N ARG A 267 -9.93 -40.53 10.84
CA ARG A 267 -9.71 -39.08 10.70
C ARG A 267 -9.59 -38.61 9.25
N GLU A 268 -9.65 -39.52 8.29
CA GLU A 268 -9.89 -39.23 6.85
C GLU A 268 -11.37 -38.96 6.59
#